data_AF-K0EXG3-F1
#
_entry.id   AF-K0EXG3-F1
#
_cell.length_a   1.000
_cell.length_b   1.000
_cell.length_c   1.000
_cell.angle_alpha   90.00
_cell.angle_beta   90.00
_cell.angle_gamma   90.00
#
_symmetry.space_group_name_H-M   'P 1'
#
loop_
_entity.id
_entity.type
_entity.pdbx_description
1 polymer ?
#
loop_
_entity_poly.entity_id
_entity_poly.type
_entity_poly.pdbx_seq_one_letter_code
_entity_poly.pdbx_strand_id
1 'polypeptide(L)'
;MTIFENSRSMTSSVCGEWAERVTGRAEPAWLVSWLPHRLNREQARAAMELGELLSRPDFASDHPAQARAEASAGVLGVTVRQALELLHRRMRDRHS
;
A
#
# COMPACT_ATOMS: atom_id res chain seq x y z
N MET A 1 -9.51 9.67 -1.45
CA MET A 1 -8.43 8.68 -1.64
C MET A 1 -8.06 8.75 -3.11
N THR A 2 -6.81 9.06 -3.41
CA THR A 2 -6.39 9.54 -4.74
C THR A 2 -5.26 8.66 -5.26
N ILE A 3 -5.59 7.40 -5.52
CA ILE A 3 -4.70 6.46 -6.20
C ILE A 3 -4.88 6.63 -7.72
N PHE A 4 -3.81 7.00 -8.41
CA PHE A 4 -3.74 7.00 -9.86
C PHE A 4 -3.27 5.64 -10.34
N GLU A 5 -4.03 4.99 -11.21
CA GLU A 5 -3.68 3.67 -11.74
C GLU A 5 -3.75 3.61 -13.26
N ASN A 6 -2.86 2.81 -13.82
CA ASN A 6 -2.93 2.33 -15.20
C ASN A 6 -2.62 0.82 -15.21
N SER A 7 -2.48 0.22 -16.41
CA SER A 7 -2.23 -1.23 -16.54
C SER A 7 -0.88 -1.71 -16.02
N ARG A 8 0.06 -0.81 -15.71
CA ARG A 8 1.44 -1.10 -15.31
C ARG A 8 1.87 -0.46 -14.00
N SER A 9 1.21 0.60 -13.54
CA SER A 9 1.60 1.27 -12.31
C SER A 9 0.41 1.81 -11.51
N MET A 10 0.63 1.93 -10.21
CA MET A 10 -0.24 2.65 -9.28
C MET A 10 0.61 3.61 -8.44
N THR A 11 0.13 4.83 -8.25
CA THR A 11 0.79 5.85 -7.42
C THR A 11 -0.26 6.60 -6.59
N SER A 12 0.19 7.29 -5.54
CA SER A 12 -0.65 8.17 -4.73
C SER A 12 -0.09 9.59 -4.77
N SER A 13 -0.96 10.61 -4.68
CA SER A 13 -0.53 11.98 -4.39
C SER A 13 -0.33 12.25 -2.89
N VAL A 14 -0.74 11.31 -2.03
CA VAL A 14 -0.74 11.46 -0.57
C VAL A 14 0.46 10.75 0.06
N CYS A 15 0.81 9.56 -0.45
CA CYS A 15 1.98 8.82 0.02
C CYS A 15 3.03 8.67 -1.09
N GLY A 16 4.30 8.59 -0.70
CA GLY A 16 5.42 8.34 -1.62
C GLY A 16 5.58 6.87 -2.04
N GLU A 17 4.56 6.04 -1.80
CA GLU A 17 4.56 4.64 -2.19
C GLU A 17 4.05 4.46 -3.62
N TRP A 18 4.45 3.35 -4.23
CA TRP A 18 4.08 3.01 -5.59
C TRP A 18 3.92 1.51 -5.75
N ALA A 19 3.14 1.11 -6.76
CA ALA A 19 3.07 -0.26 -7.24
C ALA A 19 3.44 -0.32 -8.72
N GLU A 20 4.17 -1.34 -9.11
CA GLU A 20 4.54 -1.60 -10.51
C GLU A 20 4.24 -3.05 -10.89
N ARG A 21 3.70 -3.24 -12.08
CA ARG A 21 3.47 -4.55 -12.68
C ARG A 21 4.73 -5.00 -13.41
N VAL A 22 5.31 -6.10 -12.95
CA VAL A 22 6.46 -6.73 -13.60
C VAL A 22 6.07 -7.23 -14.99
N THR A 23 6.81 -6.78 -16.00
CA THR A 23 6.60 -7.15 -17.40
C THR A 23 6.90 -8.63 -17.65
N GLY A 24 6.17 -9.24 -18.59
CA GLY A 24 6.39 -10.63 -19.00
C GLY A 24 5.96 -11.71 -18.01
N ARG A 25 5.27 -11.37 -16.91
CA ARG A 25 4.73 -12.36 -15.97
C ARG A 25 3.20 -12.38 -15.91
N ALA A 26 2.68 -13.59 -15.72
CA ALA A 26 1.31 -13.82 -15.27
C ALA A 26 1.18 -13.47 -13.77
N GLU A 27 -0.04 -13.25 -13.30
CA GLU A 27 -0.32 -12.92 -11.89
C GLU A 27 0.21 -14.02 -10.94
N PRO A 28 0.72 -13.68 -9.73
CA PRO A 28 0.88 -12.33 -9.17
C PRO A 28 2.07 -11.57 -9.79
N ALA A 29 1.78 -10.44 -10.41
CA ALA A 29 2.76 -9.66 -11.18
C ALA A 29 3.09 -8.31 -10.57
N TRP A 30 2.40 -7.87 -9.51
CA TRP A 30 2.59 -6.54 -8.93
C TRP A 30 3.60 -6.55 -7.79
N LEU A 31 4.46 -5.56 -7.77
CA LEU A 31 5.35 -5.24 -6.65
C LEU A 31 4.91 -3.91 -6.08
N VAL A 32 4.88 -3.81 -4.75
CA VAL A 32 4.58 -2.57 -4.03
C VAL A 32 5.84 -2.15 -3.29
N SER A 33 6.17 -0.87 -3.32
CA SER A 33 7.43 -0.29 -2.83
C SER A 33 7.80 -0.60 -1.38
N TRP A 34 6.83 -0.98 -0.56
CA TRP A 34 6.99 -1.26 0.88
C TRP A 34 6.68 -2.72 1.26
N LEU A 35 6.34 -3.58 0.29
CA LEU A 35 6.09 -5.01 0.52
C LEU A 35 7.11 -5.88 -0.23
N PRO A 36 7.62 -6.96 0.39
CA PRO A 36 8.69 -7.77 -0.21
C PRO A 36 8.20 -8.80 -1.24
N HIS A 37 6.90 -9.08 -1.28
CA HIS A 37 6.33 -10.16 -2.08
C HIS A 37 5.46 -9.64 -3.22
N ARG A 38 5.28 -10.49 -4.23
CA ARG A 38 4.43 -10.20 -5.38
C ARG A 38 2.97 -10.34 -5.00
N LEU A 39 2.17 -9.42 -5.53
CA LEU A 39 0.75 -9.32 -5.31
C LEU A 39 -0.01 -9.51 -6.61
N ASN A 40 -1.25 -9.96 -6.50
CA ASN A 40 -2.20 -9.76 -7.59
C ASN A 40 -2.64 -8.29 -7.65
N ARG A 41 -3.37 -7.89 -8.69
CA ARG A 41 -3.80 -6.50 -8.87
C ARG A 41 -4.67 -5.99 -7.71
N GLU A 42 -5.58 -6.79 -7.20
CA GLU A 42 -6.47 -6.43 -6.08
C GLU A 42 -5.68 -6.16 -4.81
N GLN A 43 -4.76 -7.05 -4.47
CA GLN A 43 -3.86 -6.90 -3.34
C GLN A 43 -2.93 -5.69 -3.51
N ALA A 44 -2.38 -5.48 -4.70
CA ALA A 44 -1.55 -4.31 -4.97
C ALA A 44 -2.32 -3.01 -4.74
N ARG A 45 -3.58 -2.97 -5.18
CA ARG A 45 -4.46 -1.84 -4.90
C ARG A 45 -4.74 -1.70 -3.41
N ALA A 46 -5.11 -2.77 -2.71
CA ALA A 46 -5.32 -2.73 -1.26
C ALA A 46 -4.08 -2.22 -0.50
N ALA A 47 -2.87 -2.61 -0.91
CA ALA A 47 -1.63 -2.10 -0.34
C ALA A 47 -1.41 -0.61 -0.58
N MET A 48 -1.75 -0.11 -1.78
CA MET A 48 -1.70 1.32 -2.08
C MET A 48 -2.70 2.12 -1.25
N GLU A 49 -3.93 1.64 -1.14
CA GLU A 49 -4.98 2.26 -0.33
C GLU A 49 -4.60 2.30 1.15
N LEU A 50 -4.07 1.18 1.67
CA LEU A 50 -3.59 1.10 3.05
C LEU A 50 -2.43 2.08 3.29
N GLY A 51 -1.44 2.12 2.39
CA GLY A 51 -0.33 3.06 2.49
C GLY A 51 -0.78 4.51 2.49
N GLU A 52 -1.77 4.86 1.65
CA GLU A 52 -2.34 6.20 1.62
C GLU A 52 -3.08 6.53 2.93
N LEU A 53 -3.94 5.63 3.43
CA LEU A 53 -4.67 5.84 4.69
C LEU A 53 -3.71 6.06 5.87
N LEU A 54 -2.69 5.22 5.99
CA LEU A 54 -1.71 5.28 7.09
C LEU A 54 -0.75 6.46 7.00
N SER A 55 -0.63 7.09 5.82
CA SER A 55 0.20 8.29 5.65
C SER A 55 -0.52 9.57 6.08
N ARG A 56 -1.83 9.51 6.37
CA ARG A 56 -2.60 10.70 6.73
C ARG A 56 -2.41 11.07 8.21
N PRO A 57 -2.21 12.37 8.52
CA PRO A 57 -2.00 12.82 9.89
C PRO A 57 -3.23 12.65 10.80
N ASP A 58 -4.43 12.63 10.22
CA ASP A 58 -5.71 12.49 10.93
C ASP A 58 -6.15 11.02 11.11
N PHE A 59 -5.37 10.05 10.63
CA PHE A 59 -5.73 8.63 10.65
C PHE A 59 -6.10 8.10 12.04
N ALA A 60 -5.39 8.53 13.09
CA ALA A 60 -5.64 8.08 14.45
C ALA A 60 -7.00 8.52 15.03
N SER A 61 -7.57 9.59 14.48
CA SER A 61 -8.89 10.12 14.89
C SER A 61 -10.02 9.81 13.89
N ASP A 62 -9.70 9.35 12.69
CA ASP A 62 -10.67 9.04 11.64
C ASP A 62 -11.10 7.57 11.72
N HIS A 63 -12.15 7.28 12.50
CA HIS A 63 -12.69 5.92 12.63
C HIS A 63 -13.13 5.28 11.30
N PRO A 64 -13.81 5.99 10.37
CA PRO A 64 -14.04 5.47 9.02
C PRO A 64 -12.75 5.06 8.28
N ALA A 65 -11.68 5.85 8.39
CA ALA A 65 -10.39 5.50 7.80
C ALA A 65 -9.76 4.26 8.46
N GLN A 66 -9.89 4.10 9.77
CA GLN A 66 -9.41 2.91 10.50
C GLN A 66 -10.09 1.63 10.02
N ALA A 67 -11.42 1.62 9.92
CA ALA A 67 -12.17 0.48 9.42
C ALA A 67 -11.76 0.10 7.99
N ARG A 68 -11.51 1.10 7.14
CA ARG A 68 -11.02 0.87 5.78
C ARG A 68 -9.60 0.32 5.75
N ALA A 69 -8.73 0.81 6.63
CA ALA A 69 -7.37 0.29 6.76
C ALA A 69 -7.37 -1.17 7.23
N GLU A 70 -8.24 -1.52 8.16
CA GLU A 70 -8.42 -2.92 8.60
C GLU A 70 -8.90 -3.82 7.45
N ALA A 71 -9.87 -3.37 6.66
CA ALA A 71 -10.34 -4.10 5.49
C ALA A 71 -9.21 -4.31 4.45
N SER A 72 -8.47 -3.26 4.11
CA SER A 72 -7.33 -3.36 3.18
C SER A 72 -6.22 -4.25 3.73
N ALA A 73 -5.93 -4.19 5.03
CA ALA A 73 -4.95 -5.06 5.67
C ALA A 73 -5.40 -6.55 5.64
N GLY A 74 -6.71 -6.80 5.81
CA GLY A 74 -7.30 -8.12 5.68
C GLY A 74 -7.09 -8.75 4.30
N VAL A 75 -7.25 -7.97 3.22
CA VAL A 75 -6.97 -8.43 1.83
C VAL A 75 -5.50 -8.85 1.65
N LEU A 76 -4.59 -8.22 2.38
CA LEU A 76 -3.16 -8.51 2.35
C LEU A 76 -2.74 -9.63 3.32
N GLY A 77 -3.66 -10.10 4.18
CA GLY A 77 -3.33 -11.05 5.24
C GLY A 77 -2.40 -10.49 6.32
N VAL A 78 -2.42 -9.17 6.54
CA VAL A 78 -1.62 -8.49 7.58
C VAL A 78 -2.51 -7.71 8.53
N THR A 79 -1.95 -7.27 9.64
CA THR A 79 -2.56 -6.29 10.54
C THR A 79 -2.15 -4.87 10.15
N VAL A 80 -2.98 -3.89 10.54
CA VAL A 80 -2.63 -2.45 10.39
C VAL A 80 -1.30 -2.13 11.08
N ARG A 81 -1.04 -2.71 12.26
CA ARG A 81 0.23 -2.53 12.98
C ARG A 81 1.43 -3.05 12.17
N GLN A 82 1.34 -4.24 11.59
CA GLN A 82 2.42 -4.77 10.74
C GLN A 82 2.65 -3.90 9.50
N ALA A 83 1.57 -3.39 8.88
CA ALA A 83 1.69 -2.46 7.76
C ALA A 83 2.41 -1.16 8.16
N LEU A 84 2.06 -0.57 9.30
CA LEU A 84 2.75 0.59 9.86
C LEU A 84 4.24 0.31 10.09
N GLU A 85 4.60 -0.83 10.67
CA GLU A 85 6.00 -1.22 10.91
C GLU A 85 6.81 -1.31 9.60
N LEU A 86 6.20 -1.84 8.53
CA LEU A 86 6.84 -1.96 7.22
C LEU A 86 6.99 -0.60 6.53
N LEU A 87 5.96 0.24 6.54
CA LEU A 87 6.02 1.60 5.99
C LEU A 87 7.05 2.46 6.74
N HIS A 88 7.10 2.36 8.06
CA HIS A 88 8.05 3.12 8.88
C HIS A 88 9.50 2.70 8.58
N ARG A 89 9.75 1.40 8.36
CA ARG A 89 11.05 0.91 7.90
C ARG A 89 11.39 1.47 6.53
N ARG A 90 10.46 1.41 5.58
CA ARG A 90 10.65 1.94 4.23
C ARG A 90 10.98 3.42 4.23
N MET A 91 10.31 4.21 5.07
CA MET A 91 10.61 5.63 5.25
C MET A 91 12.04 5.85 5.74
N ARG A 92 12.49 5.09 6.75
CA ARG A 92 13.87 5.18 7.25
C ARG A 92 14.88 4.87 6.16
N ASP A 93 14.65 3.83 5.36
CA ASP A 93 15.54 3.43 4.27
C ASP A 93 15.61 4.45 3.12
N ARG A 94 14.65 5.39 3.01
CA ARG A 94 14.74 6.51 2.03
C ARG A 94 15.62 7.65 2.51
N HIS A 95 15.83 7.77 3.82
CA HIS A 95 16.53 8.88 4.44
C HIS A 95 17.92 8.48 4.98
N SER A 96 18.33 7.23 4.79
CA SER A 96 19.67 6.70 5.07
C SER A 96 20.55 6.76 3.83
#